data_AF-A0A8T5B275-F1
#
_entry.id   AF-A0A8T5B275-F1
#
_cell.length_a   1.000
_cell.length_b   1.000
_cell.length_c   1.000
_cell.angle_alpha   90.00
_cell.angle_beta   90.00
_cell.angle_gamma   90.00
#
_symmetry.space_group_name_H-M   'P 1'
#
loop_
_entity.id
_entity.type
_entity.pdbx_description
1 polymer ?
#
loop_
_entity_poly.entity_id
_entity_poly.type
_entity_poly.pdbx_seq_one_letter_code
_entity_poly.pdbx_strand_id
1 'polypeptide(L)'
;MGEEEKRRNIREDTDWIGLFSLGFFLITIGTLWMITPNLTEEVINFFKDFQLVHLTEHIILPAPAHSHPVVYTAALQFCLVFGLFQIIILILRFIFGSSLNKKAETLSGAGFWLTMSLFLQMLINENIGWFGLIGGLVTSIGIAITLSSLLKLLG
;
A
#
# COMPACT_ATOMS: atom_id res chain seq x y z
N MET A 1 -14.09 -21.29 33.92
CA MET A 1 -13.26 -20.53 32.97
C MET A 1 -14.21 -19.91 31.97
N GLY A 2 -14.51 -18.62 32.13
CA GLY A 2 -15.70 -17.99 31.56
C GLY A 2 -15.54 -17.67 30.07
N GLU A 3 -16.60 -17.83 29.28
CA GLU A 3 -16.61 -17.48 27.86
C GLU A 3 -16.18 -16.02 27.60
N GLU A 4 -16.39 -15.12 28.55
CA GLU A 4 -15.94 -13.73 28.49
C GLU A 4 -14.42 -13.56 28.50
N GLU A 5 -13.72 -14.44 29.24
CA GLU A 5 -12.26 -14.44 29.33
C GLU A 5 -11.65 -14.99 28.03
N LYS A 6 -12.28 -16.01 27.44
CA LYS A 6 -11.92 -16.56 26.13
C LYS A 6 -12.16 -15.54 25.00
N ARG A 7 -13.27 -14.78 25.03
CA ARG A 7 -13.55 -13.70 24.05
C ARG A 7 -12.61 -12.50 24.21
N ARG A 8 -12.23 -12.13 25.44
CA ARG A 8 -11.24 -11.06 25.69
C ARG A 8 -9.87 -11.43 25.13
N ASN A 9 -9.41 -12.65 25.43
CA ASN A 9 -8.10 -13.13 25.00
C ASN A 9 -7.98 -13.18 23.45
N ILE A 10 -9.03 -13.62 22.74
CA ILE A 10 -9.07 -13.60 21.27
C ILE A 10 -9.05 -12.17 20.69
N ARG A 11 -9.69 -11.20 21.37
CA ARG A 11 -9.66 -9.79 20.94
C ARG A 11 -8.26 -9.19 21.11
N GLU A 12 -7.62 -9.43 22.25
CA GLU A 12 -6.25 -8.97 22.54
C GLU A 12 -5.24 -9.55 21.55
N ASP A 13 -5.20 -10.87 21.37
CA ASP A 13 -4.22 -11.56 20.53
C ASP A 13 -4.28 -11.10 19.06
N THR A 14 -5.47 -10.68 18.61
CA THR A 14 -5.67 -10.21 17.23
C THR A 14 -5.31 -8.73 17.01
N ASP A 15 -5.19 -7.92 18.06
CA ASP A 15 -4.73 -6.51 17.96
C ASP A 15 -3.20 -6.43 17.89
N TRP A 16 -2.49 -7.36 18.53
CA TRP A 16 -1.03 -7.50 18.41
C TRP A 16 -0.56 -7.77 16.98
N ILE A 17 -1.30 -8.55 16.18
CA ILE A 17 -1.00 -8.78 14.75
C ILE A 17 -1.07 -7.47 13.96
N GLY A 18 -2.02 -6.59 14.30
CA GLY A 18 -2.13 -5.26 13.67
C GLY A 18 -0.93 -4.38 14.03
N LEU A 19 -0.54 -4.37 15.31
CA LEU A 19 0.63 -3.63 15.77
C LEU A 19 1.92 -4.13 15.12
N PHE A 20 2.07 -5.45 14.98
CA PHE A 20 3.20 -6.06 14.28
C PHE A 20 3.26 -5.64 12.81
N SER A 21 2.11 -5.56 12.14
CA SER A 21 2.02 -5.08 10.76
C SER A 21 2.44 -3.61 10.62
N LEU A 22 2.02 -2.76 11.56
CA LEU A 22 2.46 -1.36 11.62
C LEU A 22 3.95 -1.23 11.92
N GLY A 23 4.50 -2.05 12.81
CA GLY A 23 5.95 -2.10 13.05
C GLY A 23 6.73 -2.48 11.79
N PHE A 24 6.29 -3.53 11.09
CA PHE A 24 6.92 -3.95 9.83
C PHE A 24 6.81 -2.90 8.74
N PHE A 25 5.69 -2.17 8.66
CA PHE A 25 5.51 -1.02 7.77
C PHE A 25 6.61 0.03 8.00
N LEU A 26 6.81 0.44 9.26
CA LEU A 26 7.81 1.44 9.62
C LEU A 26 9.25 0.94 9.39
N ILE A 27 9.53 -0.33 9.71
CA ILE A 27 10.84 -0.94 9.45
C ILE A 27 11.13 -0.98 7.95
N THR A 28 10.13 -1.30 7.12
CA THR A 28 10.29 -1.32 5.66
C THR A 28 10.63 0.07 5.14
N ILE A 29 9.93 1.11 5.61
CA ILE A 29 10.24 2.51 5.28
C ILE A 29 11.68 2.85 5.71
N GLY A 30 12.03 2.60 6.96
CA GLY A 30 13.37 2.92 7.48
C GLY A 30 14.48 2.18 6.71
N THR A 31 14.24 0.93 6.35
CA THR A 31 15.17 0.12 5.56
C THR A 31 15.35 0.72 4.16
N LEU A 32 14.27 1.15 3.50
CA LEU A 32 14.37 1.79 2.19
C LEU A 32 15.20 3.07 2.22
N TRP A 33 15.03 3.88 3.27
CA TRP A 33 15.86 5.07 3.50
C TRP A 33 17.33 4.75 3.76
N MET A 34 17.60 3.60 4.39
CA MET A 34 18.97 3.18 4.68
C MET A 34 19.68 2.61 3.44
N ILE A 35 18.97 1.86 2.60
CA ILE A 35 19.57 1.20 1.42
C ILE A 35 19.57 2.07 0.17
N THR A 36 18.65 3.03 0.07
CA THR A 36 18.55 3.92 -1.11
C THR A 36 19.33 5.20 -0.82
N PRO A 37 20.52 5.38 -1.42
CA PRO A 37 21.31 6.57 -1.18
C PRO A 37 20.57 7.81 -1.67
N ASN A 38 20.71 8.92 -0.95
CA ASN A 38 20.13 10.23 -1.29
C ASN A 38 18.60 10.24 -1.46
N LEU A 39 17.88 9.23 -0.96
CA LEU A 39 16.42 9.15 -1.10
C LEU A 39 15.72 10.41 -0.54
N THR A 40 16.24 10.98 0.54
CA THR A 40 15.72 12.24 1.09
C THR A 40 15.80 13.40 0.10
N GLU A 41 16.94 13.55 -0.59
CA GLU A 41 17.12 14.63 -1.58
C GLU A 41 16.23 14.41 -2.78
N GLU A 42 16.13 13.17 -3.27
CA GLU A 42 15.25 12.78 -4.37
C GLU A 42 13.77 13.02 -4.05
N VAL A 43 13.33 12.70 -2.83
CA VAL A 43 11.96 12.99 -2.38
C VAL A 43 11.70 14.50 -2.32
N ILE A 44 12.66 15.28 -1.79
CA ILE A 44 12.53 16.74 -1.75
C ILE A 44 12.47 17.31 -3.17
N ASN A 45 13.32 16.81 -4.07
CA ASN A 45 13.35 17.23 -5.48
C ASN A 45 12.03 16.90 -6.17
N PHE A 46 11.50 15.69 -5.97
CA PHE A 46 10.19 15.28 -6.49
C PHE A 46 9.08 16.26 -6.09
N PHE A 47 8.99 16.64 -4.82
CA PHE A 47 7.95 17.58 -4.38
C PHE A 47 8.16 19.02 -4.87
N LYS A 48 9.42 19.45 -5.05
CA LYS A 48 9.74 20.79 -5.58
C LYS A 48 9.54 20.89 -7.09
N ASP A 49 9.59 19.77 -7.80
CA ASP A 49 9.52 19.69 -9.24
C ASP A 49 8.08 19.72 -9.78
N PHE A 50 7.08 19.85 -8.90
CA PHE A 50 5.69 20.01 -9.31
C PHE A 50 5.46 21.35 -10.01
N GLN A 51 4.94 21.27 -11.22
CA GLN A 51 4.47 22.40 -12.00
C GLN A 51 3.01 22.23 -12.40
N LEU A 52 2.34 23.34 -12.66
CA LEU A 52 0.97 23.35 -13.15
C LEU A 52 0.99 23.03 -14.66
N VAL A 53 0.44 21.87 -15.02
CA VAL A 53 0.35 21.43 -16.41
C VAL A 53 -1.08 21.61 -16.91
N HIS A 54 -1.21 22.27 -18.06
CA HIS A 54 -2.48 22.40 -18.77
C HIS A 54 -2.79 21.10 -19.51
N LEU A 55 -3.77 20.36 -19.00
CA LEU A 55 -4.28 19.15 -19.66
C LEU A 55 -5.32 19.46 -20.73
N THR A 56 -6.04 20.57 -20.55
CA THR A 56 -7.04 21.10 -21.48
C THR A 56 -7.14 22.60 -21.24
N GLU A 57 -7.82 23.36 -22.11
CA GLU A 57 -8.01 24.81 -21.97
C GLU A 57 -8.51 25.26 -20.58
N HIS A 58 -9.25 24.39 -19.87
CA HIS A 58 -9.85 24.71 -18.57
C HIS A 58 -9.36 23.82 -17.40
N ILE A 59 -8.50 22.83 -17.66
CA ILE A 59 -8.06 21.87 -16.64
C ILE A 59 -6.55 22.00 -16.45
N ILE A 60 -6.18 22.52 -15.28
CA ILE A 60 -4.79 22.71 -14.86
C ILE A 60 -4.58 21.81 -13.65
N LEU A 61 -3.67 20.85 -13.75
CA LEU A 61 -3.35 19.94 -12.65
C LEU A 61 -1.84 19.95 -12.36
N PRO A 62 -1.46 19.80 -11.07
CA PRO A 62 -0.07 19.70 -10.69
C PRO A 62 0.53 18.35 -11.12
N ALA A 63 1.65 18.39 -11.82
CA ALA A 63 2.43 17.22 -12.20
C ALA A 63 3.93 17.51 -12.05
N PRO A 64 4.76 16.51 -11.70
CA PRO A 64 6.21 16.67 -11.70
C PRO A 64 6.69 16.98 -13.13
N ALA A 65 7.62 17.91 -13.26
CA ALA A 65 8.17 18.31 -14.55
C ALA A 65 9.07 17.24 -15.17
N HIS A 66 9.77 16.50 -14.32
CA HIS A 66 10.73 15.48 -14.67
C HIS A 66 10.31 14.13 -14.08
N SER A 67 10.85 13.05 -14.66
CA SER A 67 10.70 11.72 -14.07
C SER A 67 11.63 11.58 -12.87
N HIS A 68 11.11 11.04 -11.76
CA HIS A 68 11.86 10.78 -10.52
C HIS A 68 11.97 9.27 -10.28
N PRO A 69 12.71 8.53 -11.13
CA PRO A 69 12.72 7.07 -11.11
C PRO A 69 13.23 6.49 -9.79
N VAL A 70 14.10 7.21 -9.06
CA VAL A 70 14.58 6.77 -7.74
C VAL A 70 13.42 6.73 -6.75
N VAL A 71 12.59 7.77 -6.71
CA VAL A 71 11.41 7.85 -5.82
C VAL A 71 10.38 6.79 -6.21
N TYR A 72 10.11 6.64 -7.51
CA TYR A 72 9.15 5.63 -8.00
C TYR A 72 9.62 4.21 -7.71
N THR A 73 10.92 3.94 -7.87
CA THR A 73 11.51 2.63 -7.58
C THR A 73 11.49 2.31 -6.10
N ALA A 74 11.80 3.28 -5.23
CA ALA A 74 11.69 3.10 -3.78
C ALA A 74 10.23 2.82 -3.37
N ALA A 75 9.27 3.55 -3.93
CA ALA A 75 7.85 3.30 -3.71
C ALA A 75 7.41 1.92 -4.24
N LEU A 76 7.93 1.48 -5.40
CA LEU A 76 7.65 0.17 -5.97
C LEU A 76 8.14 -0.95 -5.03
N GLN A 77 9.40 -0.86 -4.59
CA GLN A 77 9.99 -1.82 -3.66
C GLN A 77 9.21 -1.87 -2.35
N PHE A 78 8.82 -0.72 -1.82
CA PHE A 78 7.95 -0.64 -0.65
C PHE A 78 6.64 -1.43 -0.85
N CYS A 79 5.93 -1.14 -1.94
CA CYS A 79 4.65 -1.76 -2.24
C CYS A 79 4.77 -3.28 -2.39
N LEU A 80 5.83 -3.78 -3.04
CA LEU A 80 6.07 -5.21 -3.22
C LEU A 80 6.39 -5.90 -1.88
N VAL A 81 7.33 -5.36 -1.11
CA VAL A 81 7.76 -5.95 0.17
C VAL A 81 6.60 -5.95 1.17
N PHE A 82 5.93 -4.81 1.34
CA PHE A 82 4.83 -4.69 2.27
C PHE A 82 3.58 -5.45 1.80
N GLY A 83 3.29 -5.44 0.50
CA GLY A 83 2.20 -6.22 -0.09
C GLY A 83 2.38 -7.73 0.12
N LEU A 84 3.59 -8.26 -0.13
CA LEU A 84 3.89 -9.67 0.13
C LEU A 84 3.79 -10.01 1.62
N PHE A 85 4.26 -9.12 2.49
CA PHE A 85 4.12 -9.30 3.93
C PHE A 85 2.64 -9.35 4.38
N GLN A 86 1.76 -8.53 3.79
CA GLN A 86 0.32 -8.60 4.06
C GLN A 86 -0.28 -9.96 3.67
N ILE A 87 0.21 -10.59 2.60
CA ILE A 87 -0.19 -11.98 2.25
C ILE A 87 0.23 -12.97 3.34
N ILE A 88 1.44 -12.85 3.88
CA ILE A 88 1.91 -13.70 4.98
C ILE A 88 1.03 -13.51 6.22
N ILE A 89 0.71 -12.26 6.58
CA ILE A 89 -0.20 -11.96 7.70
C ILE A 89 -1.60 -12.52 7.44
N LEU A 90 -2.09 -12.46 6.21
CA LEU A 90 -3.38 -13.02 5.86
C LEU A 90 -3.41 -14.53 6.10
N ILE A 91 -2.39 -15.26 5.65
CA ILE A 91 -2.25 -16.71 5.90
C ILE A 91 -2.25 -16.98 7.41
N LEU A 92 -1.49 -16.20 8.17
CA LEU A 92 -1.41 -16.34 9.63
C LEU A 92 -2.77 -16.12 10.30
N ARG A 93 -3.54 -15.11 9.85
CA ARG A 93 -4.91 -14.84 10.30
C ARG A 93 -5.88 -15.97 9.96
N PHE A 94 -5.66 -16.70 8.85
CA PHE A 94 -6.44 -17.91 8.55
C PHE A 94 -6.12 -19.04 9.52
N ILE A 95 -4.84 -19.28 9.81
CA ILE A 95 -4.39 -20.34 10.74
C ILE A 95 -4.90 -20.10 12.16
N PHE A 96 -4.79 -18.87 12.66
CA PHE A 96 -5.26 -18.52 14.02
C PHE A 96 -6.76 -18.26 14.13
N GLY A 97 -7.54 -18.48 13.06
CA GLY A 97 -8.99 -18.31 13.12
C GLY A 97 -9.45 -16.87 13.40
N SER A 98 -8.71 -15.86 12.95
CA SER A 98 -9.10 -14.46 13.09
C SER A 98 -10.47 -14.17 12.45
N SER A 99 -11.14 -13.12 12.91
CA SER A 99 -12.44 -12.72 12.37
C SER A 99 -12.39 -12.39 10.88
N LEU A 100 -13.49 -12.67 10.18
CA LEU A 100 -13.63 -12.40 8.74
C LEU A 100 -13.36 -10.94 8.39
N ASN A 101 -13.79 -10.00 9.23
CA ASN A 101 -13.52 -8.57 9.00
C ASN A 101 -12.02 -8.26 8.96
N LYS A 102 -11.23 -8.81 9.90
CA LYS A 102 -9.77 -8.58 9.95
C LYS A 102 -9.03 -9.26 8.80
N LYS A 103 -9.52 -10.43 8.34
CA LYS A 103 -9.02 -11.08 7.12
C LYS A 103 -9.31 -10.24 5.88
N ALA A 104 -10.52 -9.70 5.76
CA ALA A 104 -10.94 -8.87 4.64
C ALA A 104 -10.13 -7.56 4.56
N GLU A 105 -9.86 -6.94 5.71
CA GLU A 105 -8.98 -5.77 5.80
C GLU A 105 -7.55 -6.10 5.33
N THR A 106 -6.97 -7.20 5.81
CA THR A 106 -5.61 -7.62 5.43
C THR A 106 -5.53 -7.96 3.94
N LEU A 107 -6.54 -8.65 3.40
CA LEU A 107 -6.63 -8.96 1.96
C LEU A 107 -6.74 -7.69 1.12
N SER A 108 -7.58 -6.73 1.55
CA SER A 108 -7.71 -5.45 0.85
C SER A 108 -6.42 -4.65 0.86
N GLY A 109 -5.68 -4.66 1.98
CA GLY A 109 -4.37 -4.06 2.09
C GLY A 109 -3.37 -4.71 1.13
N ALA A 110 -3.29 -6.04 1.11
CA ALA A 110 -2.42 -6.76 0.18
C ALA A 110 -2.74 -6.43 -1.28
N GLY A 111 -4.03 -6.48 -1.65
CA GLY A 111 -4.49 -6.13 -2.99
C GLY A 111 -4.15 -4.70 -3.39
N PHE A 112 -4.33 -3.74 -2.47
CA PHE A 112 -3.95 -2.35 -2.69
C PHE A 112 -2.46 -2.20 -3.01
N TRP A 113 -1.58 -2.70 -2.13
CA TRP A 113 -0.13 -2.53 -2.30
C TRP A 113 0.39 -3.25 -3.55
N LEU A 114 -0.08 -4.47 -3.80
CA LEU A 114 0.33 -5.22 -4.99
C LEU A 114 -0.17 -4.56 -6.28
N THR A 115 -1.40 -4.06 -6.31
CA THR A 115 -1.90 -3.34 -7.49
C THR A 115 -1.15 -2.03 -7.72
N MET A 116 -0.90 -1.27 -6.65
CA MET A 116 -0.12 -0.03 -6.73
C MET A 116 1.30 -0.28 -7.27
N SER A 117 1.91 -1.41 -6.89
CA SER A 117 3.22 -1.82 -7.42
C SER A 117 3.20 -2.00 -8.94
N LEU A 118 2.12 -2.53 -9.52
CA LEU A 118 1.99 -2.68 -10.97
C LEU A 118 1.95 -1.31 -11.67
N PHE A 119 1.20 -0.35 -11.13
CA PHE A 119 1.12 1.00 -11.69
C PHE A 119 2.45 1.76 -11.56
N LEU A 120 3.16 1.62 -10.43
CA LEU A 120 4.50 2.19 -10.26
C LEU A 120 5.49 1.58 -11.26
N GLN A 121 5.43 0.26 -11.49
CA GLN A 121 6.26 -0.39 -12.50
C GLN A 121 5.94 0.12 -13.92
N MET A 122 4.66 0.31 -14.26
CA MET A 122 4.26 0.90 -15.53
C MET A 122 4.74 2.36 -15.68
N LEU A 123 4.74 3.14 -14.59
CA LEU A 123 5.25 4.52 -14.59
C LEU A 123 6.77 4.55 -14.82
N ILE A 124 7.51 3.68 -14.14
CA ILE A 124 8.98 3.55 -14.30
C ILE A 124 9.33 3.14 -15.73
N ASN A 125 8.56 2.24 -16.33
CA ASN A 125 8.73 1.80 -17.72
C ASN A 125 8.17 2.79 -18.76
N GLU A 126 7.73 3.98 -18.32
CA GLU A 126 7.15 5.04 -19.17
C GLU A 126 5.90 4.59 -19.97
N ASN A 127 5.26 3.50 -19.56
CA ASN A 127 4.04 2.98 -20.19
C ASN A 127 2.80 3.79 -19.80
N ILE A 128 2.84 4.43 -18.63
CA ILE A 128 1.85 5.41 -18.17
C ILE A 128 2.57 6.65 -17.65
N GLY A 129 1.93 7.83 -17.79
CA GLY A 129 2.42 9.06 -17.17
C GLY A 129 1.94 9.25 -15.73
N TRP A 130 2.32 10.36 -15.11
CA TRP A 130 1.93 10.76 -13.75
C TRP A 130 0.42 10.65 -13.49
N PHE A 131 -0.41 11.17 -14.39
CA PHE A 131 -1.87 11.07 -14.25
C PHE A 131 -2.40 9.64 -14.38
N GLY A 132 -1.70 8.78 -15.12
CA GLY A 132 -1.96 7.35 -15.15
C GLY A 132 -1.69 6.69 -13.79
N LEU A 133 -0.63 7.11 -13.08
CA LEU A 133 -0.38 6.66 -11.71
C LEU A 133 -1.51 7.11 -10.75
N ILE A 134 -1.99 8.35 -10.86
CA ILE A 134 -3.11 8.84 -10.04
C ILE A 134 -4.39 8.04 -10.34
N GLY A 135 -4.70 7.78 -11.61
CA GLY A 135 -5.78 6.88 -12.00
C GLY A 135 -5.59 5.48 -11.40
N GLY A 136 -4.38 4.94 -11.49
CA GLY A 136 -4.01 3.65 -10.91
C GLY A 136 -4.18 3.58 -9.39
N LEU A 137 -3.89 4.67 -8.66
CA LEU A 137 -4.14 4.78 -7.22
C LEU A 137 -5.64 4.67 -6.91
N VAL A 138 -6.48 5.40 -7.64
CA VAL A 138 -7.94 5.33 -7.50
C VAL A 138 -8.45 3.92 -7.82
N THR A 139 -7.96 3.31 -8.89
CA THR A 139 -8.28 1.93 -9.25
C THR A 139 -7.86 0.93 -8.17
N SER A 140 -6.68 1.12 -7.57
CA SER A 140 -6.18 0.26 -6.49
C SER A 140 -7.07 0.34 -5.24
N ILE A 141 -7.59 1.53 -4.91
CA ILE A 141 -8.57 1.72 -3.83
C ILE A 141 -9.87 0.97 -4.16
N GLY A 142 -10.37 1.09 -5.39
CA GLY A 142 -11.55 0.37 -5.85
C GLY A 142 -11.39 -1.15 -5.70
N ILE A 143 -10.26 -1.69 -6.14
CA ILE A 143 -9.93 -3.12 -6.00
C ILE A 143 -9.87 -3.54 -4.53
N ALA A 144 -9.25 -2.74 -3.67
CA ALA A 144 -9.19 -3.03 -2.24
C ALA A 144 -10.59 -3.15 -1.61
N ILE A 145 -11.49 -2.23 -1.95
CA ILE A 145 -12.89 -2.25 -1.48
C ILE A 145 -13.62 -3.49 -2.00
N THR A 146 -13.47 -3.82 -3.28
CA THR A 146 -14.09 -5.00 -3.88
C THR A 146 -13.60 -6.30 -3.23
N LEU A 147 -12.30 -6.43 -2.98
CA LEU A 147 -11.72 -7.60 -2.31
C LEU A 147 -12.24 -7.76 -0.88
N SER A 148 -12.30 -6.67 -0.12
CA SER A 148 -12.83 -6.68 1.24
C SER A 148 -14.29 -7.12 1.26
N SER A 149 -15.10 -6.56 0.35
CA SER A 149 -16.52 -6.86 0.22
C SER A 149 -16.76 -8.31 -0.18
N LEU A 150 -16.00 -8.81 -1.17
CA LEU A 150 -16.12 -10.18 -1.65
C LEU A 150 -15.84 -11.20 -0.53
N LEU A 151 -14.78 -11.00 0.25
CA LEU A 151 -14.45 -11.93 1.33
C LEU A 151 -15.50 -11.90 2.45
N LYS A 152 -16.08 -10.73 2.73
CA LYS A 152 -17.16 -10.59 3.72
C LYS A 152 -18.48 -11.22 3.26
N LEU A 153 -18.70 -11.36 1.96
CA LEU A 153 -19.89 -12.01 1.41
C LEU A 153 -19.74 -13.53 1.30
N LEU A 154 -18.52 -14.03 1.12
CA LEU A 154 -18.23 -15.46 0.95
C LEU A 154 -18.04 -16.23 2.27
N GLY A 155 -17.82 -15.54 3.39
CA GLY A 155 -17.60 -16.14 4.71
C GLY A 155 -18.73 -15.85 5.68
#